data_AF-A0AAW1PZS3-F1
#
_entry.id   AF-A0AAW1PZS3-F1
#
_cell.length_a   1.000
_cell.length_b   1.000
_cell.length_c   1.000
_cell.angle_alpha   90.00
_cell.angle_beta   90.00
_cell.angle_gamma   90.00
#
_symmetry.space_group_name_H-M   'P 1'
#
loop_
_entity.id
_entity.type
_entity.pdbx_description
1 polymer ?
#
loop_
_entity_poly.entity_id
_entity_poly.type
_entity_poly.pdbx_seq_one_letter_code
_entity_poly.pdbx_strand_id
1 'polypeptide(L)'
;MFVARAEPLLSGAPLSGLGKEQSCRPCTQACSPLLVRQHQPLPRHLSGRAAGPRTLIRCRAGVALSDEDEGAGDDPSIEMARQQLTRLMNDQHITGSELRSLILGKWGRSYDARLQKRGNRTYFHIMWKYLEQRSFPMTESEYMDQLNAVAHCLTEWGTASAVRSGIDRAPLKGPGYTGGGGARAISIPLETRGRDAAFWE
;
A
#
# COMPACT_ATOMS: atom_id res chain seq x y z
N MET A 1 -56.60 -36.34 24.15
CA MET A 1 -56.54 -37.48 23.20
C MET A 1 -55.09 -37.67 22.77
N PHE A 2 -54.60 -38.91 22.86
CA PHE A 2 -53.37 -39.49 22.29
C PHE A 2 -52.01 -38.86 22.72
N VAL A 3 -51.24 -39.45 23.65
CA VAL A 3 -50.51 -40.74 23.74
C VAL A 3 -49.02 -40.58 23.36
N ALA A 4 -48.19 -41.13 24.25
CA ALA A 4 -46.73 -41.21 24.27
C ALA A 4 -46.10 -42.06 23.14
N ARG A 5 -44.78 -41.88 22.92
CA ARG A 5 -43.69 -42.90 22.81
C ARG A 5 -42.48 -42.29 22.08
N ALA A 6 -41.31 -42.20 22.71
CA ALA A 6 -40.28 -43.23 22.88
C ALA A 6 -39.23 -43.24 21.74
N GLU A 7 -38.02 -42.85 22.11
CA GLU A 7 -36.69 -43.27 21.61
C GLU A 7 -36.54 -44.83 21.50
N PRO A 8 -35.40 -45.45 21.08
CA PRO A 8 -34.17 -45.00 20.37
C PRO A 8 -33.59 -46.05 19.37
N LEU A 9 -32.31 -45.87 18.98
CA LEU A 9 -31.22 -46.88 18.80
C LEU A 9 -30.90 -47.55 17.43
N LEU A 10 -29.57 -47.56 17.17
CA LEU A 10 -28.74 -48.51 16.39
C LEU A 10 -28.83 -48.39 14.85
N SER A 11 -27.79 -48.53 14.03
CA SER A 11 -26.58 -49.35 14.03
C SER A 11 -25.67 -48.79 12.89
N GLY A 12 -24.35 -48.68 13.04
CA GLY A 12 -23.38 -49.71 12.60
C GLY A 12 -23.29 -49.82 11.06
N ALA A 13 -22.29 -49.21 10.42
CA ALA A 13 -20.94 -49.74 10.13
C ALA A 13 -20.72 -49.81 8.58
N PRO A 14 -19.53 -50.16 8.05
CA PRO A 14 -18.83 -49.40 7.02
C PRO A 14 -18.82 -50.12 5.66
N LEU A 15 -18.11 -49.60 4.65
CA LEU A 15 -17.15 -50.33 3.79
C LEU A 15 -16.69 -49.47 2.59
N SER A 16 -15.37 -49.28 2.53
CA SER A 16 -14.48 -49.51 1.37
C SER A 16 -14.72 -48.80 0.03
N GLY A 17 -13.71 -48.07 -0.43
CA GLY A 17 -13.67 -47.60 -1.82
C GLY A 17 -12.37 -46.91 -2.25
N LEU A 18 -11.27 -47.67 -2.32
CA LEU A 18 -10.20 -47.57 -3.33
C LEU A 18 -9.87 -46.18 -3.91
N GLY A 19 -9.02 -45.41 -3.22
CA GLY A 19 -8.32 -44.25 -3.77
C GLY A 19 -6.90 -44.63 -4.17
N LYS A 20 -6.65 -44.73 -5.47
CA LYS A 20 -5.40 -45.20 -6.08
C LYS A 20 -4.27 -44.21 -5.82
N GLU A 21 -3.23 -44.67 -5.13
CA GLU A 21 -1.92 -44.03 -5.03
C GLU A 21 -1.31 -43.89 -6.44
N GLN A 22 -1.26 -42.67 -6.95
CA GLN A 22 -0.53 -42.34 -8.18
C GLN A 22 0.78 -41.67 -7.80
N SER A 23 1.80 -42.53 -7.67
CA SER A 23 3.14 -42.36 -8.24
C SER A 23 3.53 -40.92 -8.61
N CYS A 24 4.18 -40.24 -7.67
CA CYS A 24 4.95 -39.05 -7.95
C CYS A 24 6.13 -39.43 -8.86
N ARG A 25 6.10 -38.93 -10.10
CA ARG A 25 7.27 -38.93 -10.98
C ARG A 25 8.27 -37.89 -10.48
N PRO A 26 9.55 -38.22 -10.31
CA PRO A 26 10.59 -37.22 -10.07
C PRO A 26 10.77 -36.37 -11.32
N CYS A 27 10.56 -35.05 -11.19
CA CYS A 27 10.92 -34.10 -12.24
C CYS A 27 12.44 -33.95 -12.23
N THR A 28 13.11 -34.78 -13.04
CA THR A 28 14.47 -34.53 -13.49
C THR A 28 14.44 -33.38 -14.49
N GLN A 29 14.59 -32.15 -14.00
CA GLN A 29 15.11 -31.07 -14.82
C GLN A 29 16.41 -30.57 -14.22
N ALA A 30 17.47 -31.07 -14.83
CA ALA A 30 18.84 -30.66 -14.63
C ALA A 30 19.03 -29.20 -15.06
N CYS A 31 19.81 -28.51 -14.23
CA CYS A 31 20.86 -27.54 -14.57
C CYS A 31 20.83 -26.98 -15.99
N SER A 32 20.44 -25.71 -16.13
CA SER A 32 20.96 -24.86 -17.21
C SER A 32 22.19 -24.11 -16.71
N PRO A 33 23.26 -24.03 -17.51
CA PRO A 33 24.55 -23.50 -17.10
C PRO A 33 24.60 -21.96 -17.07
N LEU A 34 25.37 -21.47 -16.11
CA LEU A 34 26.10 -20.21 -16.05
C LEU A 34 26.28 -19.51 -17.41
N LEU A 35 25.62 -18.37 -17.59
CA LEU A 35 26.01 -17.40 -18.61
C LEU A 35 26.84 -16.28 -17.96
N VAL A 36 28.15 -16.37 -18.18
CA VAL A 36 29.14 -15.34 -17.88
C VAL A 36 28.75 -14.03 -18.58
N ARG A 37 28.44 -13.00 -17.79
CA ARG A 37 28.21 -11.65 -18.28
C ARG A 37 29.56 -10.96 -18.49
N GLN A 38 29.98 -10.84 -19.75
CA GLN A 38 31.19 -10.11 -20.11
C GLN A 38 31.00 -8.60 -19.91
N HIS A 39 32.01 -7.98 -19.31
CA HIS A 39 32.20 -6.54 -19.19
C HIS A 39 32.18 -5.85 -20.56
N GLN A 40 31.45 -4.73 -20.67
CA GLN A 40 31.68 -3.73 -21.72
C GLN A 40 32.34 -2.48 -21.13
N PRO A 41 33.44 -1.98 -21.72
CA PRO A 41 34.08 -0.74 -21.30
C PRO A 41 33.39 0.52 -21.86
N LEU A 42 33.45 1.58 -21.04
CA LEU A 42 33.01 2.96 -21.33
C LEU A 42 33.80 3.60 -22.48
N PRO A 43 33.15 4.31 -23.41
CA PRO A 43 33.81 5.30 -24.23
C PRO A 43 33.93 6.65 -23.51
N ARG A 44 35.15 7.16 -23.44
CA ARG A 44 35.46 8.55 -23.07
C ARG A 44 35.55 9.42 -24.33
N HIS A 45 35.31 10.71 -24.10
CA HIS A 45 35.71 11.89 -24.90
C HIS A 45 34.79 12.23 -26.10
N LEU A 46 34.50 13.48 -26.45
CA LEU A 46 34.91 14.82 -25.99
C LEU A 46 33.92 15.84 -26.58
N SER A 47 33.63 16.90 -25.82
CA SER A 47 33.49 18.32 -26.22
C SER A 47 32.58 18.74 -27.40
N GLY A 48 31.62 19.62 -27.11
CA GLY A 48 30.91 20.39 -28.13
C GLY A 48 29.98 21.46 -27.53
N ARG A 49 30.48 22.71 -27.48
CA ARG A 49 29.76 23.93 -27.07
C ARG A 49 28.48 24.14 -27.90
N ALA A 50 27.41 24.56 -27.23
CA ALA A 50 26.51 25.59 -27.77
C ALA A 50 25.81 26.32 -26.61
N ALA A 51 26.17 27.58 -26.41
CA ALA A 51 25.55 28.50 -25.48
C ALA A 51 24.20 28.97 -26.06
N GLY A 52 23.10 28.54 -25.46
CA GLY A 52 21.79 29.16 -25.68
C GLY A 52 21.66 30.42 -24.82
N PRO A 53 20.98 31.48 -25.29
CA PRO A 53 20.75 32.66 -24.49
C PRO A 53 19.88 32.27 -23.29
N ARG A 54 20.50 32.30 -22.10
CA ARG A 54 19.78 32.29 -20.83
C ARG A 54 19.00 33.58 -20.80
N THR A 55 17.72 33.52 -21.17
CA THR A 55 16.76 34.55 -20.77
C THR A 55 16.77 34.54 -19.24
N LEU A 56 17.59 35.42 -18.68
CA LEU A 56 17.54 35.75 -17.27
C LEU A 56 16.14 36.31 -17.06
N ILE A 57 15.27 35.47 -16.50
CA ILE A 57 14.11 35.97 -15.78
C ILE A 57 14.70 36.94 -14.77
N ARG A 58 14.53 38.23 -15.04
CA ARG A 58 14.94 39.32 -14.18
C ARG A 58 14.06 39.21 -12.94
N CYS A 59 14.49 38.42 -11.97
CA CYS A 59 14.00 38.56 -10.61
C CYS A 59 14.27 40.01 -10.24
N ARG A 60 13.19 40.79 -10.13
CA ARG A 60 13.23 42.20 -9.75
C ARG A 60 13.68 42.26 -8.30
N ALA A 61 14.99 42.25 -8.08
CA ALA A 61 15.58 42.60 -6.81
C ALA A 61 15.54 44.13 -6.68
N GLY A 62 14.99 44.61 -5.57
CA GLY A 62 14.97 46.02 -5.23
C GLY A 62 13.63 46.47 -4.67
N VAL A 63 13.18 45.85 -3.57
CA VAL A 63 12.39 46.60 -2.59
C VAL A 63 13.44 47.16 -1.64
N ALA A 64 13.60 48.48 -1.68
CA ALA A 64 14.43 49.21 -0.75
C ALA A 64 13.91 48.93 0.66
N LEU A 65 14.77 48.36 1.50
CA LEU A 65 14.54 48.24 2.93
C LEU A 65 14.54 49.67 3.49
N SER A 66 13.33 50.18 3.69
CA SER A 66 13.08 51.28 4.60
C SER A 66 12.78 50.60 5.93
N ASP A 67 13.62 50.86 6.93
CA ASP A 67 13.38 50.46 8.32
C ASP A 67 12.16 51.24 8.83
N GLU A 68 10.98 50.66 8.64
CA GLU A 68 9.75 51.04 9.34
C GLU A 68 9.25 49.80 10.09
N ASP A 69 9.68 49.71 11.34
CA ASP A 69 9.14 48.85 12.38
C ASP A 69 7.72 49.32 12.71
N GLU A 70 6.69 48.76 12.09
CA GLU A 70 5.29 48.92 12.54
C GLU A 70 4.39 47.79 11.99
N GLY A 71 3.79 47.04 12.92
CA GLY A 71 2.58 46.25 12.68
C GLY A 71 2.77 44.81 12.20
N ALA A 72 2.91 43.88 13.15
CA ALA A 72 2.50 42.49 12.96
C ALA A 72 0.98 42.47 12.70
N GLY A 73 0.57 42.78 11.47
CA GLY A 73 -0.82 42.66 11.06
C GLY A 73 -1.16 41.18 10.92
N ASP A 74 -1.85 40.65 11.92
CA ASP A 74 -2.71 39.48 11.82
C ASP A 74 -3.86 39.74 10.83
N ASP A 75 -3.52 39.90 9.54
CA ASP A 75 -4.51 39.97 8.47
C ASP A 75 -5.21 38.60 8.39
N PRO A 76 -6.53 38.50 8.67
CA PRO A 76 -7.24 37.24 8.67
C PRO A 76 -7.18 36.53 7.31
N SER A 77 -6.93 37.26 6.22
CA SER A 77 -6.80 36.69 4.88
C SER A 77 -5.51 35.87 4.69
N ILE A 78 -4.38 36.34 5.21
CA ILE A 78 -3.11 35.60 5.14
C ILE A 78 -3.16 34.35 6.02
N GLU A 79 -3.78 34.44 7.19
CA GLU A 79 -3.99 33.30 8.08
C GLU A 79 -4.93 32.25 7.46
N MET A 80 -6.03 32.68 6.82
CA MET A 80 -6.89 31.79 6.05
C MET A 80 -6.14 31.11 4.89
N ALA A 81 -5.26 31.82 4.18
CA ALA A 81 -4.46 31.25 3.10
C ALA A 81 -3.47 30.19 3.61
N ARG A 82 -2.84 30.41 4.78
CA ARG A 82 -1.98 29.42 5.45
C ARG A 82 -2.77 28.16 5.79
N GLN A 83 -3.95 28.32 6.40
CA GLN A 83 -4.81 27.19 6.76
C GLN A 83 -5.27 26.40 5.54
N GLN A 84 -5.63 27.10 4.46
CA GLN A 84 -5.98 26.46 3.18
C GLN A 84 -4.80 25.65 2.61
N LEU A 85 -3.58 26.19 2.64
CA LEU A 85 -2.39 25.47 2.19
C LEU A 85 -2.13 24.22 3.04
N THR A 86 -2.17 24.36 4.37
CA THR A 86 -1.98 23.22 5.29
C THR A 86 -3.00 22.12 5.00
N ARG A 87 -4.27 22.48 4.76
CA ARG A 87 -5.31 21.51 4.41
C ARG A 87 -4.99 20.77 3.10
N LEU A 88 -4.64 21.50 2.05
CA LEU A 88 -4.30 20.90 0.75
C LEU A 88 -3.07 19.99 0.83
N MET A 89 -2.06 20.37 1.63
CA MET A 89 -0.86 19.55 1.84
C MET A 89 -1.18 18.27 2.63
N ASN A 90 -2.00 18.37 3.68
CA ASN A 90 -2.41 17.21 4.49
C ASN A 90 -3.26 16.21 3.69
N ASP A 91 -4.06 16.68 2.72
CA ASP A 91 -4.82 15.79 1.85
C ASP A 91 -3.93 14.91 0.95
N GLN A 92 -2.70 15.35 0.66
CA GLN A 92 -1.74 14.63 -0.18
C GLN A 92 -0.75 13.77 0.61
N HIS A 93 -0.53 14.07 1.88
CA HIS A 93 0.43 13.36 2.74
C HIS A 93 -0.29 12.41 3.68
N ILE A 94 0.18 11.16 3.80
CA ILE A 94 -0.34 10.18 4.77
C ILE A 94 0.82 9.56 5.56
N THR A 95 0.61 9.40 6.86
CA THR A 95 1.59 8.73 7.76
C THR A 95 1.16 7.31 8.08
N GLY A 96 2.10 6.45 8.52
CA GLY A 96 1.75 5.07 8.89
C GLY A 96 0.84 4.99 10.12
N SER A 97 1.02 5.90 11.09
CA SER A 97 0.14 6.03 12.26
C SER A 97 -1.28 6.46 11.90
N GLU A 98 -1.41 7.39 10.95
CA GLU A 98 -2.71 7.77 10.39
C GLU A 98 -3.35 6.59 9.66
N LEU A 99 -2.59 5.87 8.83
CA LEU A 99 -3.10 4.69 8.10
C LEU A 99 -3.60 3.61 9.06
N ARG A 100 -2.87 3.33 10.15
CA ARG A 100 -3.32 2.43 11.22
C ARG A 100 -4.64 2.92 11.82
N SER A 101 -4.74 4.21 12.12
CA SER A 101 -5.94 4.80 12.74
C SER A 101 -7.16 4.70 11.82
N LEU A 102 -6.98 4.90 10.51
CA LEU A 102 -8.05 4.73 9.52
C LEU A 102 -8.56 3.29 9.46
N ILE A 103 -7.64 2.31 9.42
CA ILE A 103 -7.98 0.88 9.39
C ILE A 103 -8.69 0.47 10.69
N LEU A 104 -8.13 0.88 11.84
CA LEU A 104 -8.68 0.60 13.15
C LEU A 104 -10.07 1.23 13.32
N GLY A 105 -10.26 2.46 12.88
CA GLY A 105 -11.54 3.16 12.94
C GLY A 105 -12.63 2.50 12.07
N LYS A 106 -12.25 1.92 10.92
CA LYS A 106 -13.22 1.31 9.99
C LYS A 106 -13.66 -0.09 10.40
N TRP A 107 -12.73 -0.93 10.86
CA TRP A 107 -13.00 -2.36 11.10
C TRP A 107 -12.71 -2.83 12.54
N GLY A 108 -12.19 -1.96 13.41
CA GLY A 108 -11.91 -2.28 14.81
C GLY A 108 -10.70 -3.18 15.04
N ARG A 109 -9.82 -3.38 14.04
CA ARG A 109 -8.59 -4.18 14.16
C ARG A 109 -7.43 -3.58 13.37
N SER A 110 -6.21 -3.82 13.81
CA SER A 110 -4.98 -3.33 13.16
C SER A 110 -4.52 -4.29 12.05
N TYR A 111 -5.21 -4.26 10.91
CA TYR A 111 -4.88 -5.13 9.78
C TYR A 111 -3.52 -4.79 9.12
N ASP A 112 -2.89 -5.80 8.54
CA ASP A 112 -1.70 -5.67 7.68
C ASP A 112 -2.08 -5.03 6.33
N ALA A 113 -1.21 -4.17 5.81
CA ALA A 113 -1.40 -3.44 4.58
C ALA A 113 -0.20 -3.61 3.64
N ARG A 114 -0.48 -3.87 2.37
CA ARG A 114 0.53 -4.17 1.34
C ARG A 114 0.23 -3.47 0.03
N LEU A 115 1.27 -3.20 -0.73
CA LEU A 115 1.17 -2.71 -2.09
C LEU A 115 1.48 -3.87 -3.05
N GLN A 116 0.62 -4.11 -4.04
CA GLN A 116 0.85 -5.08 -5.09
C GLN A 116 0.70 -4.42 -6.45
N LYS A 117 1.72 -4.55 -7.30
CA LYS A 117 1.64 -4.19 -8.71
C LYS A 117 1.18 -5.41 -9.52
N ARG A 118 0.20 -5.21 -10.41
CA ARG A 118 -0.23 -6.21 -11.40
C ARG A 118 -0.32 -5.53 -12.77
N GLY A 119 0.69 -5.79 -13.61
CA GLY A 119 0.85 -5.10 -14.89
C GLY A 119 1.02 -3.59 -14.68
N ASN A 120 0.15 -2.80 -15.31
CA ASN A 120 0.19 -1.34 -15.25
C ASN A 120 -0.69 -0.76 -14.13
N ARG A 121 -1.20 -1.59 -13.22
CA ARG A 121 -2.06 -1.16 -12.11
C ARG A 121 -1.42 -1.51 -10.79
N THR A 122 -1.48 -0.56 -9.86
CA THR A 122 -1.05 -0.76 -8.48
C THR A 122 -2.28 -0.87 -7.59
N TYR A 123 -2.23 -1.79 -6.64
CA TYR A 123 -3.32 -2.05 -5.70
C TYR A 123 -2.80 -1.92 -4.27
N PHE A 124 -3.59 -1.25 -3.44
CA PHE A 124 -3.43 -1.24 -2.01
C PHE A 124 -4.29 -2.36 -1.42
N HIS A 125 -3.63 -3.39 -0.88
CA HIS A 125 -4.27 -4.53 -0.27
C HIS A 125 -4.26 -4.41 1.25
N ILE A 126 -5.43 -4.52 1.85
CA ILE A 126 -5.61 -4.70 3.29
C ILE A 126 -5.82 -6.18 3.52
N MET A 127 -4.81 -6.81 4.13
CA MET A 127 -4.73 -8.23 4.36
C MET A 127 -5.59 -8.63 5.57
N TRP A 128 -5.96 -9.90 5.65
CA TRP A 128 -6.80 -10.41 6.74
C TRP A 128 -6.06 -10.66 8.05
N LYS A 129 -4.72 -10.62 8.04
CA LYS A 129 -3.88 -10.74 9.24
C LYS A 129 -3.88 -9.42 9.99
N TYR A 130 -3.93 -9.46 11.31
CA TYR A 130 -3.94 -8.28 12.17
C TYR A 130 -3.03 -8.49 13.40
N LEU A 131 -2.52 -7.40 13.95
CA LEU A 131 -1.51 -7.39 15.01
C LEU A 131 -1.96 -8.13 16.29
N GLU A 132 -3.25 -8.05 16.64
CA GLU A 132 -3.80 -8.63 17.86
C GLU A 132 -3.91 -10.18 17.81
N GLN A 133 -3.56 -10.81 16.68
CA GLN A 133 -3.54 -12.26 16.55
C GLN A 133 -2.25 -12.86 17.14
N ARG A 134 -2.37 -13.90 17.97
CA ARG A 134 -1.22 -14.60 18.60
C ARG A 134 -0.13 -15.07 17.62
N SER A 135 -0.48 -15.35 16.37
CA SER A 135 0.42 -15.85 15.33
C SER A 135 0.73 -14.82 14.24
N PHE A 136 0.72 -13.53 14.58
CA PHE A 136 1.12 -12.48 13.66
C PHE A 136 2.63 -12.59 13.35
N PRO A 137 3.06 -12.51 12.08
CA PRO A 137 4.43 -12.82 11.69
C PRO A 137 5.47 -11.74 12.05
N MET A 138 5.02 -10.58 12.54
CA MET A 138 5.86 -9.40 12.80
C MET A 138 5.57 -8.87 14.20
N THR A 139 6.52 -8.14 14.77
CA THR A 139 6.34 -7.39 16.01
C THR A 139 5.57 -6.09 15.76
N GLU A 140 5.12 -5.42 16.82
CA GLU A 140 4.43 -4.12 16.70
C GLU A 140 5.32 -3.04 16.05
N SER A 141 6.62 -3.02 16.36
CA SER A 141 7.57 -2.09 15.74
C SER A 141 7.70 -2.33 14.24
N GLU A 142 7.93 -3.58 13.83
CA GLU A 142 8.05 -3.95 12.42
C GLU A 142 6.77 -3.69 11.64
N TYR A 143 5.61 -3.91 12.27
CA TYR A 143 4.31 -3.55 11.69
C TYR A 143 4.21 -2.05 11.41
N MET A 144 4.59 -1.21 12.37
CA MET A 144 4.59 0.24 12.20
C MET A 144 5.59 0.69 11.13
N ASP A 145 6.77 0.09 11.07
CA ASP A 145 7.77 0.37 10.03
C ASP A 145 7.26 -0.01 8.64
N GLN A 146 6.59 -1.16 8.51
CA GLN A 146 5.96 -1.56 7.25
C GLN A 146 4.85 -0.57 6.84
N LEU A 147 3.98 -0.17 7.79
CA LEU A 147 2.93 0.82 7.50
C LEU A 147 3.53 2.17 7.10
N ASN A 148 4.62 2.61 7.74
CA ASN A 148 5.32 3.83 7.39
C ASN A 148 5.91 3.75 5.98
N ALA A 149 6.54 2.63 5.60
CA ALA A 149 7.05 2.42 4.25
C ALA A 149 5.93 2.47 3.19
N VAL A 150 4.78 1.84 3.48
CA VAL A 150 3.61 1.90 2.60
C VAL A 150 3.07 3.33 2.50
N ALA A 151 2.93 4.04 3.62
CA ALA A 151 2.46 5.41 3.66
C ALA A 151 3.38 6.39 2.91
N HIS A 152 4.70 6.16 2.99
CA HIS A 152 5.69 6.89 2.20
C HIS A 152 5.46 6.70 0.70
N CYS A 153 5.29 5.45 0.23
CA CYS A 153 4.98 5.16 -1.18
C CYS A 153 3.67 5.83 -1.63
N LEU A 154 2.62 5.78 -0.80
CA LEU A 154 1.32 6.41 -1.11
C LEU A 154 1.44 7.93 -1.25
N THR A 155 2.24 8.55 -0.38
CA THR A 155 2.55 9.99 -0.41
C THR A 155 3.36 10.35 -1.66
N GLU A 156 4.40 9.59 -1.99
CA GLU A 156 5.24 9.83 -3.15
C GLU A 156 4.47 9.73 -4.48
N TRP A 157 3.48 8.82 -4.53
CA TRP A 157 2.60 8.67 -5.68
C TRP A 157 1.43 9.67 -5.71
N GLY A 158 1.21 10.44 -4.64
CA GLY A 158 0.07 11.36 -4.53
C GLY A 158 -1.29 10.65 -4.47
N THR A 159 -1.32 9.43 -3.94
CA THR A 159 -2.54 8.58 -3.89
C THR A 159 -3.18 8.53 -2.49
N ALA A 160 -2.69 9.33 -1.55
CA ALA A 160 -3.19 9.38 -0.17
C ALA A 160 -4.70 9.64 -0.07
N SER A 161 -5.21 10.65 -0.79
CA SER A 161 -6.65 10.98 -0.82
C SER A 161 -7.51 9.83 -1.39
N ALA A 162 -6.98 9.14 -2.41
CA ALA A 162 -7.66 7.97 -2.99
C ALA A 162 -7.73 6.81 -2.00
N VAL A 163 -6.70 6.59 -1.19
CA VAL A 163 -6.69 5.56 -0.14
C VAL A 163 -7.70 5.89 0.96
N ARG A 164 -7.73 7.14 1.46
CA ARG A 164 -8.73 7.57 2.47
C ARG A 164 -10.15 7.35 1.98
N SER A 165 -10.43 7.79 0.74
CA SER A 165 -11.73 7.59 0.09
C SER A 165 -12.03 6.11 -0.18
N GLY A 166 -11.02 5.33 -0.54
CA GLY A 166 -11.13 3.90 -0.79
C GLY A 166 -11.45 3.09 0.47
N ILE A 167 -10.85 3.44 1.61
CA ILE A 167 -11.15 2.83 2.92
C ILE A 167 -12.58 3.18 3.35
N ASP A 168 -13.02 4.41 3.14
CA ASP A 168 -14.39 4.81 3.48
C ASP A 168 -15.45 4.07 2.65
N ARG A 169 -15.20 3.95 1.33
CA ARG A 169 -16.08 3.21 0.39
C ARG A 169 -16.01 1.70 0.55
N ALA A 170 -15.00 1.17 1.24
CA ALA A 170 -14.83 -0.27 1.42
C ALA A 170 -15.98 -0.85 2.27
N PRO A 171 -16.33 -2.13 2.04
CA PRO A 171 -17.41 -2.78 2.78
C PRO A 171 -17.14 -2.80 4.29
N LEU A 172 -18.20 -2.63 5.08
CA LEU A 172 -18.14 -2.73 6.54
C LEU A 172 -17.64 -4.10 7.00
N LYS A 173 -17.96 -5.16 6.23
CA LYS A 173 -17.34 -6.47 6.43
C LYS A 173 -15.86 -6.38 6.09
N GLY A 174 -15.01 -6.46 7.10
CA GLY A 174 -13.55 -6.42 6.99
C GLY A 174 -12.94 -7.59 6.22
N PRO A 175 -11.61 -7.56 6.02
CA PRO A 175 -10.87 -8.68 5.46
C PRO A 175 -10.87 -9.85 6.45
N GLY A 176 -10.91 -11.08 5.92
CA GLY A 176 -11.10 -12.27 6.75
C GLY A 176 -11.36 -13.54 5.95
N TYR A 177 -11.53 -14.65 6.66
CA TYR A 177 -11.86 -15.93 6.06
C TYR A 177 -13.30 -15.94 5.52
N THR A 178 -13.48 -16.56 4.36
CA THR A 178 -14.77 -16.87 3.77
C THR A 178 -15.14 -18.32 4.11
N GLY A 179 -16.43 -18.64 4.17
CA GLY A 179 -16.93 -19.94 4.63
C GLY A 179 -16.50 -21.17 3.82
N GLY A 180 -15.65 -21.01 2.80
CA GLY A 180 -15.08 -22.09 1.99
C GLY A 180 -13.56 -22.25 2.15
N GLY A 181 -12.97 -21.79 3.26
CA GLY A 181 -11.52 -21.91 3.51
C GLY A 181 -10.65 -20.89 2.75
N GLY A 182 -11.26 -20.05 1.92
CA GLY A 182 -10.59 -18.92 1.27
C GLY A 182 -10.40 -17.74 2.23
N ALA A 183 -9.43 -16.88 1.93
CA ALA A 183 -9.27 -15.60 2.62
C ALA A 183 -9.54 -14.45 1.66
N ARG A 184 -10.24 -13.42 2.15
CA ARG A 184 -10.59 -12.23 1.38
C ARG A 184 -9.79 -11.04 1.91
N ALA A 185 -9.01 -10.43 1.03
CA ALA A 185 -8.41 -9.12 1.24
C ALA A 185 -9.30 -8.02 0.65
N ILE A 186 -9.17 -6.80 1.16
CA ILE A 186 -9.77 -5.61 0.55
C ILE A 186 -8.71 -5.02 -0.38
N SER A 187 -9.06 -4.84 -1.65
CA SER A 187 -8.13 -4.36 -2.68
C SER A 187 -8.64 -3.02 -3.21
N ILE A 188 -7.90 -1.95 -2.96
CA ILE A 188 -8.21 -0.60 -3.42
C ILE A 188 -7.29 -0.31 -4.62
N PRO A 189 -7.85 -0.07 -5.83
CA PRO A 189 -7.03 0.30 -6.98
C PRO A 189 -6.44 1.70 -6.77
N LEU A 190 -5.15 1.85 -7.06
CA LEU A 190 -4.43 3.11 -7.02
C LEU A 190 -4.10 3.59 -8.43
N GLU A 191 -4.37 4.86 -8.69
CA GLU A 191 -3.95 5.52 -9.93
C GLU A 191 -2.51 6.02 -9.78
N THR A 192 -1.55 5.17 -10.11
CA THR A 192 -0.15 5.57 -10.22
C THR A 192 0.06 6.19 -11.61
N ARG A 193 0.22 7.51 -11.69
CA ARG A 193 0.42 8.23 -12.96
C ARG A 193 1.72 7.78 -13.64
N GLY A 194 1.65 6.76 -14.51
CA GLY A 194 2.64 6.39 -15.54
C GLY A 194 4.11 6.32 -15.10
N ARG A 195 4.41 6.26 -13.81
CA ARG A 195 5.76 6.13 -13.25
C ARG A 195 6.09 4.64 -13.19
N ASP A 196 5.85 3.96 -14.31
CA ASP A 196 5.91 2.52 -14.45
C ASP A 196 7.23 2.16 -15.13
N ALA A 197 8.29 1.91 -14.35
CA ALA A 197 9.37 1.00 -14.78
C ALA A 197 10.42 0.71 -13.70
N ALA A 198 10.85 1.68 -12.90
CA ALA A 198 12.27 1.63 -12.50
C ALA A 198 12.65 1.03 -11.13
N PHE A 199 11.72 0.59 -10.26
CA PHE A 199 12.09 0.32 -8.86
C PHE A 199 11.74 -1.06 -8.28
N TRP A 200 11.01 -1.93 -8.98
CA TRP A 200 10.59 -3.23 -8.42
C TRP A 200 10.82 -4.43 -9.35
N GLU A 201 11.77 -4.33 -10.29
CA GLU A 201 12.30 -5.49 -11.05
C GLU A 201 13.56 -6.08 -10.39
#